data_AF-A0A8H3X198-F1
#
_entry.id   AF-A0A8H3X198-F1
#
_cell.length_a   1.000
_cell.length_b   1.000
_cell.length_c   1.000
_cell.angle_alpha   90.00
_cell.angle_beta   90.00
_cell.angle_gamma   90.00
#
_symmetry.space_group_name_H-M   'P 1'
#
loop_
_entity.id
_entity.type
_entity.pdbx_description
1 polymer ?
#
loop_
_entity_poly.entity_id
_entity_poly.type
_entity_poly.pdbx_seq_one_letter_code
_entity_poly.pdbx_strand_id
1 'polypeptide(L)'
;MSTENNKIESKMSTENNKMESKMSTEQEIINMLLFKNKELENQLEGIQHRNKELEKQVESSKMTIKRLTLEASKLGKAISVGLGDNDLNNVCQLKEDIKILKENLEHFSIIRPAKDFDIIKNRAENLLKQYKCTIFINDEHYKSLLQAAIQRYILESAIKYIEDCFSNPEHLVYSELEAQIVRNTDTLLNVMGVFAKSREGSDDVTPTLPIKLRQLIYSVLDNRGFNPIASPEGTIEHPFISRIQEVLIHMANMFRIVIEPTKMKSFDDTAIKLARDIIKIFFFRLKVQEQMAGPPVWFEYNDRVNPDLMEGAFDPGHCQDAVVQICTFPLICINLENDEKRKILSKANVHIKRLSI
;
A
#
# COMPACT_ATOMS: atom_id res chain seq x y z
N MET A 1 35.69 73.72 -92.94
CA MET A 1 36.15 72.34 -92.63
C MET A 1 37.08 72.27 -91.40
N SER A 2 37.95 73.25 -91.11
CA SER A 2 38.89 73.18 -89.96
C SER A 2 38.25 73.41 -88.57
N THR A 3 37.18 74.20 -88.45
CA THR A 3 36.56 74.56 -87.16
C THR A 3 35.59 73.50 -86.61
N GLU A 4 35.10 72.61 -87.47
CA GLU A 4 34.14 71.55 -87.13
C GLU A 4 34.86 70.30 -86.57
N ASN A 5 36.02 69.95 -87.16
CA ASN A 5 36.87 68.85 -86.68
C ASN A 5 37.37 69.07 -85.24
N ASN A 6 37.86 70.27 -84.90
CA ASN A 6 38.32 70.55 -83.53
C ASN A 6 37.17 70.49 -82.49
N LYS A 7 35.93 70.77 -82.90
CA LYS A 7 34.75 70.70 -82.04
C LYS A 7 34.33 69.24 -81.80
N ILE A 8 34.46 68.40 -82.83
CA ILE A 8 34.22 66.95 -82.77
C ILE A 8 35.28 66.26 -81.90
N GLU A 9 36.57 66.60 -82.07
CA GLU A 9 37.66 66.05 -81.24
C GLU A 9 37.51 66.40 -79.76
N SER A 10 37.14 67.65 -79.43
CA SER A 10 36.91 68.02 -78.03
C SER A 10 35.70 67.30 -77.41
N LYS A 11 34.64 67.06 -78.20
CA LYS A 11 33.47 66.28 -77.75
C LYS A 11 33.83 64.82 -77.54
N MET A 12 34.55 64.20 -78.47
CA MET A 12 35.03 62.82 -78.34
C MET A 12 35.93 62.65 -77.12
N SER A 13 36.88 63.57 -76.88
CA SER A 13 37.72 63.54 -75.68
C SER A 13 36.90 63.66 -74.38
N THR A 14 35.89 64.53 -74.37
CA THR A 14 35.02 64.70 -73.19
C THR A 14 34.12 63.48 -72.94
N GLU A 15 33.62 62.85 -74.00
CA GLU A 15 32.86 61.60 -73.91
C GLU A 15 33.72 60.42 -73.48
N ASN A 16 34.96 60.30 -73.98
CA ASN A 16 35.91 59.28 -73.54
C ASN A 16 36.24 59.42 -72.05
N ASN A 17 36.52 60.64 -71.58
CA ASN A 17 36.80 60.87 -70.16
C ASN A 17 35.58 60.55 -69.27
N LYS A 18 34.36 60.84 -69.73
CA LYS A 18 33.11 60.43 -69.04
C LYS A 18 32.92 58.91 -69.04
N MET A 19 33.33 58.24 -70.12
CA MET A 19 33.21 56.80 -70.26
C MET A 19 34.23 56.08 -69.36
N GLU A 20 35.47 56.58 -69.29
CA GLU A 20 36.49 56.10 -68.36
C GLU A 20 36.09 56.33 -66.89
N SER A 21 35.54 57.50 -66.55
CA SER A 21 35.08 57.75 -65.18
C SER A 21 33.94 56.82 -64.78
N LYS A 22 33.00 56.54 -65.70
CA LYS A 22 31.91 55.57 -65.47
C LYS A 22 32.44 54.16 -65.29
N MET A 23 33.37 53.71 -66.14
CA MET A 23 34.02 52.42 -66.01
C MET A 23 34.72 52.26 -64.66
N SER A 24 35.42 53.30 -64.20
CA SER A 24 36.07 53.31 -62.88
C SER A 24 35.05 53.13 -61.75
N THR A 25 33.93 53.86 -61.79
CA THR A 25 32.87 53.72 -60.77
C THR A 25 32.16 52.37 -60.81
N GLU A 26 31.94 51.79 -62.00
CA GLU A 26 31.36 50.46 -62.14
C GLU A 26 32.30 49.38 -61.58
N GLN A 27 33.61 49.52 -61.80
CA GLN A 27 34.60 48.60 -61.25
C GLN A 27 34.66 48.64 -59.72
N GLU A 28 34.53 49.82 -59.11
CA GLU A 28 34.43 49.97 -57.64
C GLU A 28 33.17 49.29 -57.09
N ILE A 29 32.01 49.47 -57.75
CA ILE A 29 30.76 48.81 -57.36
C ILE A 29 30.90 47.29 -57.44
N ILE A 30 31.50 46.77 -58.52
CA ILE A 30 31.74 45.32 -58.69
C ILE A 30 32.60 44.77 -57.54
N ASN A 31 33.69 45.46 -57.20
CA ASN A 31 34.57 45.03 -56.10
C ASN A 31 33.85 45.03 -54.75
N MET A 32 32.99 46.03 -54.51
CA MET A 32 32.18 46.13 -53.29
C MET A 32 31.15 44.99 -53.19
N LEU A 33 30.50 44.65 -54.31
CA LEU A 33 29.57 43.52 -54.39
C LEU A 33 30.27 42.17 -54.18
N LEU A 34 31.46 41.99 -54.76
CA LEU A 34 32.28 40.78 -54.54
C LEU A 34 32.65 40.60 -53.07
N PHE A 35 33.07 41.69 -52.41
CA PHE A 35 33.36 41.66 -50.98
C PHE A 35 32.12 41.28 -50.15
N LYS A 36 30.97 41.89 -50.46
CA LYS A 36 29.72 41.63 -49.75
C LYS A 36 29.18 40.21 -49.97
N ASN A 37 29.34 39.65 -51.16
CA ASN A 37 29.00 38.25 -51.43
C ASN A 37 29.85 37.30 -50.60
N LYS A 38 31.17 37.55 -50.51
CA LYS A 38 32.07 36.73 -49.70
C LYS A 38 31.72 36.80 -48.20
N GLU A 39 31.34 37.98 -47.71
CA GLU A 39 30.84 38.17 -46.34
C GLU A 39 29.56 37.35 -46.09
N LEU A 40 28.60 37.41 -47.03
CA LEU A 40 27.35 36.66 -46.95
C LEU A 40 27.57 35.14 -47.01
N GLU A 41 28.49 34.66 -47.85
CA GLU A 41 28.88 33.24 -47.93
C GLU A 41 29.43 32.75 -46.58
N ASN A 42 30.35 33.49 -45.96
CA ASN A 42 30.89 33.17 -44.64
C ASN A 42 29.80 33.14 -43.56
N GLN A 43 28.87 34.10 -43.58
CA GLN A 43 27.73 34.12 -42.64
C GLN A 43 26.82 32.92 -42.84
N LEU A 44 26.57 32.53 -44.09
CA LEU A 44 25.71 31.40 -44.45
C LEU A 44 26.33 30.08 -43.99
N GLU A 45 27.65 29.89 -44.17
CA GLU A 45 28.38 28.75 -43.61
C GLU A 45 28.30 28.71 -42.07
N GLY A 46 28.47 29.86 -41.41
CA GLY A 46 28.35 29.98 -39.96
C GLY A 46 26.97 29.58 -39.44
N ILE A 47 25.90 30.01 -40.12
CA ILE A 47 24.51 29.63 -39.79
C ILE A 47 24.29 28.14 -40.02
N GLN A 48 24.78 27.57 -41.13
CA GLN A 48 24.65 26.15 -41.42
C GLN A 48 25.35 25.28 -40.37
N HIS A 49 26.54 25.66 -39.92
CA HIS A 49 27.24 24.96 -38.84
C HIS A 49 26.41 25.01 -37.55
N ARG A 50 25.90 26.19 -37.18
CA ARG A 50 25.10 26.37 -35.96
C ARG A 50 23.80 25.58 -35.99
N ASN A 51 23.14 25.49 -37.15
CA ASN A 51 21.94 24.66 -37.33
C ASN A 51 22.24 23.17 -37.13
N LYS A 52 23.34 22.65 -37.69
CA LYS A 52 23.75 21.25 -37.46
C LYS A 52 24.04 20.96 -35.98
N GLU A 53 24.65 21.91 -35.27
CA GLU A 53 24.90 21.80 -33.83
C GLU A 53 23.58 21.74 -33.03
N LEU A 54 22.63 22.62 -33.36
CA LEU A 54 21.31 22.66 -32.73
C LEU A 54 20.52 21.38 -33.00
N GLU A 55 20.55 20.85 -34.23
CA GLU A 55 19.90 19.58 -34.58
C GLU A 55 20.43 18.42 -33.72
N LYS A 56 21.76 18.34 -33.52
CA LYS A 56 22.36 17.35 -32.62
C LYS A 56 21.89 17.51 -31.18
N GLN A 57 21.85 18.74 -30.66
CA GLN A 57 21.39 19.03 -29.29
C GLN A 57 19.90 18.68 -29.09
N VAL A 58 19.07 18.95 -30.09
CA VAL A 58 17.65 18.57 -30.08
C VAL A 58 17.50 17.06 -30.02
N GLU A 59 18.26 16.32 -30.82
CA GLU A 59 18.17 14.86 -30.84
C GLU A 59 18.70 14.23 -29.54
N SER A 60 19.80 14.73 -28.99
CA SER A 60 20.29 14.28 -27.67
C SER A 60 19.30 14.58 -26.54
N SER A 61 18.61 15.72 -26.62
CA SER A 61 17.59 16.11 -25.64
C SER A 61 16.36 15.19 -25.74
N LYS A 62 15.89 14.86 -26.95
CA LYS A 62 14.80 13.89 -27.16
C LYS A 62 15.14 12.51 -26.59
N MET A 63 16.35 12.02 -26.84
CA MET A 63 16.81 10.75 -26.29
C MET A 63 16.84 10.76 -24.76
N THR A 64 17.29 11.87 -24.16
CA THR A 64 17.30 12.05 -22.70
C THR A 64 15.89 12.09 -22.13
N ILE A 65 14.98 12.85 -22.74
CA ILE A 65 13.56 12.90 -22.35
C ILE A 65 12.93 11.51 -22.42
N LYS A 66 13.18 10.75 -23.49
CA LYS A 66 12.66 9.39 -23.65
C LYS A 66 13.15 8.45 -22.56
N ARG A 67 14.44 8.51 -22.21
CA ARG A 67 15.03 7.74 -21.11
C ARG A 67 14.42 8.13 -19.76
N LEU A 68 14.39 9.42 -19.44
CA LEU A 68 13.81 9.93 -18.19
C LEU A 68 12.32 9.57 -18.07
N THR A 69 11.57 9.63 -19.17
CA THR A 69 10.16 9.21 -19.21
C THR A 69 10.01 7.72 -18.95
N LEU A 70 10.89 6.89 -19.51
CA LEU A 70 10.90 5.45 -19.29
C LEU A 70 11.29 5.11 -17.83
N GLU A 71 12.29 5.79 -17.29
CA GLU A 71 12.72 5.63 -15.88
C GLU A 71 11.63 6.11 -14.91
N ALA A 72 11.03 7.28 -15.16
CA ALA A 72 9.88 7.78 -14.39
C ALA A 72 8.66 6.85 -14.52
N SER A 73 8.43 6.25 -15.69
CA SER A 73 7.37 5.25 -15.87
C SER A 73 7.69 3.94 -15.12
N LYS A 74 8.94 3.48 -15.12
CA LYS A 74 9.38 2.31 -14.34
C LYS A 74 9.28 2.56 -12.84
N LEU A 75 9.69 3.74 -12.38
CA LEU A 75 9.62 4.17 -10.99
C LEU A 75 8.16 4.37 -10.55
N GLY A 76 7.37 5.05 -11.38
CA GLY A 76 5.94 5.22 -11.20
C GLY A 76 5.21 3.89 -11.12
N LYS A 77 5.57 2.93 -11.99
CA LYS A 77 5.09 1.54 -11.91
C LYS A 77 5.54 0.87 -10.61
N ALA A 78 6.82 0.94 -10.23
CA ALA A 78 7.30 0.31 -9.00
C ALA A 78 6.61 0.87 -7.74
N ILE A 79 6.29 2.17 -7.73
CA ILE A 79 5.56 2.85 -6.65
C ILE A 79 4.05 2.54 -6.71
N SER A 80 3.46 2.38 -7.91
CA SER A 80 2.05 2.07 -8.09
C SER A 80 1.71 0.57 -7.98
N VAL A 81 2.69 -0.32 -8.17
CA VAL A 81 2.52 -1.79 -8.21
C VAL A 81 2.09 -2.39 -6.85
N GLY A 82 2.08 -1.60 -5.77
CA GLY A 82 1.51 -2.00 -4.47
C GLY A 82 0.25 -1.23 -4.03
N LEU A 83 -0.39 -0.49 -4.94
CA LEU A 83 -1.51 0.44 -4.65
C LEU A 83 -2.56 0.55 -5.77
N GLY A 84 -2.51 -0.28 -6.81
CA GLY A 84 -3.50 -0.25 -7.91
C GLY A 84 -4.82 -0.93 -7.55
N ASP A 85 -5.90 -0.63 -8.28
CA ASP A 85 -7.24 -1.18 -8.03
C ASP A 85 -7.32 -2.72 -8.12
N ASN A 86 -6.40 -3.35 -8.86
CA ASN A 86 -6.29 -4.81 -8.99
C ASN A 86 -5.27 -5.45 -8.04
N ASP A 87 -4.71 -4.68 -7.09
CA ASP A 87 -3.77 -5.21 -6.10
C ASP A 87 -4.51 -5.93 -4.96
N LEU A 88 -3.86 -6.95 -4.38
CA LEU A 88 -4.28 -7.63 -3.15
C LEU A 88 -4.50 -6.63 -2.00
N ASN A 89 -3.86 -5.46 -2.04
CA ASN A 89 -4.01 -4.40 -1.04
C ASN A 89 -5.24 -3.49 -1.23
N ASN A 90 -6.03 -3.68 -2.30
CA ASN A 90 -7.31 -2.99 -2.44
C ASN A 90 -8.23 -3.33 -1.26
N VAL A 91 -8.91 -2.31 -0.75
CA VAL A 91 -9.95 -2.39 0.29
C VAL A 91 -10.95 -3.52 0.02
N CYS A 92 -11.40 -3.71 -1.23
CA CYS A 92 -12.38 -4.77 -1.55
C CYS A 92 -11.82 -6.16 -1.24
N GLN A 93 -10.58 -6.43 -1.65
CA GLN A 93 -9.93 -7.71 -1.36
C GLN A 93 -9.68 -7.88 0.14
N LEU A 94 -9.29 -6.81 0.83
CA LEU A 94 -9.13 -6.82 2.30
C LEU A 94 -10.43 -7.20 3.02
N LYS A 95 -11.59 -6.69 2.56
CA LYS A 95 -12.88 -7.07 3.13
C LYS A 95 -13.18 -8.56 2.96
N GLU A 96 -12.92 -9.11 1.78
CA GLU A 96 -13.12 -10.54 1.53
C GLU A 96 -12.16 -11.40 2.36
N ASP A 97 -10.91 -11.00 2.49
CA ASP A 97 -9.94 -11.75 3.29
C ASP A 97 -10.26 -11.70 4.78
N ILE A 98 -10.78 -10.57 5.29
CA ILE A 98 -11.30 -10.50 6.67
C ILE A 98 -12.48 -11.46 6.85
N LYS A 99 -13.37 -11.56 5.86
CA LYS A 99 -14.50 -12.49 5.89
C LYS A 99 -14.02 -13.95 5.88
N ILE A 100 -13.06 -14.30 5.01
CA ILE A 100 -12.45 -15.64 4.97
C ILE A 100 -11.75 -15.97 6.30
N LEU A 101 -11.05 -15.00 6.90
CA LEU A 101 -10.45 -15.17 8.23
C LEU A 101 -11.54 -15.46 9.28
N LYS A 102 -12.64 -14.71 9.28
CA LYS A 102 -13.77 -14.91 10.20
C LYS A 102 -14.35 -16.32 10.07
N GLU A 103 -14.56 -16.81 8.86
CA GLU A 103 -15.06 -18.16 8.57
C GLU A 103 -14.07 -19.25 9.03
N ASN A 104 -12.77 -19.09 8.73
CA ASN A 104 -11.74 -20.04 9.16
C ASN A 104 -11.63 -20.09 10.69
N LEU A 105 -11.73 -18.95 11.38
CA LEU A 105 -11.71 -18.88 12.85
C LEU A 105 -12.92 -19.56 13.47
N GLU A 106 -14.11 -19.37 12.89
CA GLU A 106 -15.33 -20.04 13.34
C GLU A 106 -15.19 -21.56 13.20
N HIS A 107 -14.68 -22.04 12.06
CA HIS A 107 -14.41 -23.45 11.82
C HIS A 107 -13.36 -24.00 12.78
N PHE A 108 -12.27 -23.26 13.01
CA PHE A 108 -11.19 -23.67 13.90
C PHE A 108 -11.62 -23.78 15.37
N SER A 109 -12.65 -23.02 15.76
CA SER A 109 -13.20 -22.97 17.11
C SER A 109 -14.31 -24.00 17.36
N ILE A 110 -14.61 -24.86 16.38
CA ILE A 110 -15.73 -25.80 16.45
C ILE A 110 -15.56 -26.84 17.57
N ILE A 111 -16.67 -27.13 18.25
CA ILE A 111 -16.79 -28.13 19.33
C ILE A 111 -17.95 -29.11 19.11
N ARG A 112 -18.42 -29.21 17.86
CA ARG A 112 -19.53 -30.07 17.41
C ARG A 112 -19.15 -30.86 16.15
N PRO A 113 -19.77 -32.02 15.91
CA PRO A 113 -20.63 -32.78 16.83
C PRO A 113 -19.84 -33.41 17.99
N ALA A 114 -20.55 -33.84 19.04
CA ALA A 114 -19.93 -34.39 20.26
C ALA A 114 -19.09 -35.66 20.02
N LYS A 115 -19.37 -36.41 18.95
CA LYS A 115 -18.57 -37.58 18.56
C LYS A 115 -17.13 -37.23 18.14
N ASP A 116 -16.89 -35.98 17.75
CA ASP A 116 -15.61 -35.53 17.23
C ASP A 116 -14.81 -34.72 18.27
N PHE A 117 -15.48 -34.25 19.34
CA PHE A 117 -14.91 -33.33 20.32
C PHE A 117 -15.41 -33.58 21.74
N ASP A 118 -14.49 -33.64 22.69
CA ASP A 118 -14.78 -33.56 24.12
C ASP A 118 -14.48 -32.16 24.68
N ILE A 119 -15.38 -31.63 25.50
CA ILE A 119 -15.26 -30.30 26.10
C ILE A 119 -14.60 -30.41 27.47
N ILE A 120 -13.55 -29.62 27.71
CA ILE A 120 -12.89 -29.52 29.02
C ILE A 120 -13.70 -28.56 29.89
N LYS A 121 -14.72 -29.10 30.58
CA LYS A 121 -15.78 -28.33 31.27
C LYS A 121 -15.27 -27.19 32.15
N ASN A 122 -14.33 -27.44 33.07
CA ASN A 122 -13.84 -26.41 34.00
C ASN A 122 -13.23 -25.20 33.27
N ARG A 123 -12.42 -25.45 32.23
CA ARG A 123 -11.81 -24.39 31.43
C ARG A 123 -12.83 -23.65 30.58
N ALA A 124 -13.78 -24.38 30.00
CA ALA A 124 -14.88 -23.80 29.24
C ALA A 124 -15.77 -22.87 30.08
N GLU A 125 -16.13 -23.28 31.30
CA GLU A 125 -16.90 -22.44 32.23
C GLU A 125 -16.13 -21.19 32.65
N ASN A 126 -14.82 -21.32 32.92
CA ASN A 126 -13.99 -20.16 33.26
C ASN A 126 -13.88 -19.16 32.11
N LEU A 127 -13.80 -19.64 30.87
CA LEU A 127 -13.78 -18.80 29.68
C LEU A 127 -15.08 -18.01 29.53
N LEU A 128 -16.23 -18.68 29.68
CA LEU A 128 -17.53 -18.01 29.62
C LEU A 128 -17.68 -16.97 30.73
N LYS A 129 -17.21 -17.28 31.95
CA LYS A 129 -17.18 -16.32 33.07
C LYS A 129 -16.29 -15.11 32.78
N GLN A 130 -15.13 -15.30 32.15
CA GLN A 130 -14.23 -14.22 31.75
C GLN A 130 -14.95 -13.20 30.85
N TYR A 131 -15.77 -13.68 29.92
CA TYR A 131 -16.60 -12.82 29.05
C TYR A 131 -17.99 -12.51 29.63
N LYS A 132 -18.20 -12.75 30.94
CA LYS A 132 -19.45 -12.48 31.67
C LYS A 132 -20.69 -13.17 31.06
N CYS A 133 -20.48 -14.22 30.29
CA CYS A 133 -21.55 -15.03 29.70
C CYS A 133 -22.18 -15.92 30.78
N THR A 134 -23.44 -15.64 31.15
CA THR A 134 -24.21 -16.46 32.08
C THR A 134 -25.02 -17.50 31.33
N ILE A 135 -24.52 -18.74 31.24
CA ILE A 135 -25.22 -19.87 30.64
C ILE A 135 -24.88 -21.17 31.39
N PHE A 136 -25.85 -22.08 31.50
CA PHE A 136 -25.64 -23.39 32.12
C PHE A 136 -25.21 -24.41 31.06
N ILE A 137 -24.41 -25.42 31.44
CA ILE A 137 -23.94 -26.48 30.52
C ILE A 137 -25.08 -27.22 29.80
N ASN A 138 -26.23 -27.35 30.46
CA ASN A 138 -27.40 -28.06 29.94
C ASN A 138 -28.25 -27.20 28.99
N ASP A 139 -27.91 -25.92 28.83
CA ASP A 139 -28.60 -25.03 27.89
C ASP A 139 -28.27 -25.42 26.44
N GLU A 140 -29.28 -25.42 25.58
CA GLU A 140 -29.11 -25.78 24.16
C GLU A 140 -28.10 -24.86 23.45
N HIS A 141 -28.03 -23.59 23.87
CA HIS A 141 -27.13 -22.59 23.31
C HIS A 141 -25.73 -22.64 23.92
N TYR A 142 -25.49 -23.44 24.98
CA TYR A 142 -24.19 -23.51 25.68
C TYR A 142 -23.03 -23.72 24.72
N LYS A 143 -23.15 -24.71 23.83
CA LYS A 143 -22.08 -25.04 22.88
C LYS A 143 -21.85 -23.94 21.83
N SER A 144 -22.90 -23.23 21.41
CA SER A 144 -22.75 -22.12 20.47
C SER A 144 -22.04 -20.95 21.13
N LEU A 145 -22.43 -20.63 22.37
CA LEU A 145 -21.82 -19.54 23.11
C LEU A 145 -20.37 -19.85 23.51
N LEU A 146 -20.07 -21.12 23.83
CA LEU A 146 -18.72 -21.56 24.09
C LEU A 146 -17.83 -21.50 22.84
N GLN A 147 -18.32 -21.95 21.68
CA GLN A 147 -17.60 -21.82 20.41
C GLN A 147 -17.28 -20.34 20.11
N ALA A 148 -18.27 -19.46 20.28
CA ALA A 148 -18.11 -18.01 20.16
C ALA A 148 -17.03 -17.45 21.10
N ALA A 149 -17.00 -17.91 22.36
CA ALA A 149 -16.00 -17.50 23.34
C ALA A 149 -14.60 -18.00 23.01
N ILE A 150 -14.47 -19.24 22.52
CA ILE A 150 -13.19 -19.81 22.06
C ILE A 150 -12.67 -19.00 20.86
N GLN A 151 -13.53 -18.66 19.90
CA GLN A 151 -13.18 -17.86 18.74
C GLN A 151 -12.60 -16.50 19.13
N ARG A 152 -13.32 -15.76 20.00
CA ARG A 152 -12.85 -14.47 20.54
C ARG A 152 -11.49 -14.63 21.20
N TYR A 153 -11.36 -15.61 22.10
CA TYR A 153 -10.13 -15.84 22.86
C TYR A 153 -8.92 -16.14 21.99
N ILE A 154 -9.08 -17.01 20.98
CA ILE A 154 -8.00 -17.36 20.05
C ILE A 154 -7.51 -16.11 19.32
N LEU A 155 -8.42 -15.32 18.75
CA LEU A 155 -8.05 -14.15 17.98
C LEU A 155 -7.40 -13.05 18.85
N GLU A 156 -8.03 -12.69 19.97
CA GLU A 156 -7.49 -11.70 20.90
C GLU A 156 -6.10 -12.10 21.41
N SER A 157 -5.95 -13.36 21.82
CA SER A 157 -4.68 -13.84 22.38
C SER A 157 -3.59 -13.97 21.32
N ALA A 158 -3.95 -14.35 20.09
CA ALA A 158 -3.00 -14.41 18.98
C ALA A 158 -2.50 -13.02 18.57
N ILE A 159 -3.39 -12.04 18.44
CA ILE A 159 -3.02 -10.66 18.14
C ILE A 159 -2.06 -10.14 19.23
N LYS A 160 -2.43 -10.29 20.50
CA LYS A 160 -1.57 -9.86 21.62
C LYS A 160 -0.20 -10.54 21.60
N TYR A 161 -0.17 -11.86 21.40
CA TYR A 161 1.09 -12.61 21.34
C TYR A 161 1.99 -12.11 20.20
N ILE A 162 1.44 -11.88 19.02
CA ILE A 162 2.20 -11.38 17.87
C ILE A 162 2.68 -9.94 18.11
N GLU A 163 1.83 -9.07 18.67
CA GLU A 163 2.22 -7.70 19.08
C GLU A 163 3.41 -7.72 20.05
N ASP A 164 3.38 -8.58 21.06
CA ASP A 164 4.47 -8.75 22.02
C ASP A 164 5.76 -9.24 21.32
N CYS A 165 5.66 -10.14 20.34
CA CYS A 165 6.81 -10.58 19.55
C CYS A 165 7.41 -9.46 18.67
N PHE A 166 6.61 -8.59 18.09
CA PHE A 166 7.13 -7.44 17.31
C PHE A 166 7.77 -6.38 18.19
N SER A 167 7.27 -6.24 19.42
CA SER A 167 7.68 -5.20 20.37
C SER A 167 8.91 -5.57 21.18
N ASN A 168 9.11 -6.85 21.50
CA ASN A 168 10.23 -7.29 22.35
C ASN A 168 11.41 -7.85 21.52
N PRO A 169 12.59 -7.20 21.56
CA PRO A 169 13.78 -7.68 20.87
C PRO A 169 14.24 -9.08 21.28
N GLU A 170 13.95 -9.51 22.50
CA GLU A 170 14.37 -10.83 23.00
C GLU A 170 13.58 -11.99 22.38
N HIS A 171 12.43 -11.72 21.75
CA HIS A 171 11.60 -12.72 21.08
C HIS A 171 11.88 -12.83 19.57
N LEU A 172 12.91 -12.12 19.05
CA LEU A 172 13.16 -11.94 17.62
C LEU A 172 13.79 -13.11 16.87
N VAL A 173 14.18 -14.19 17.55
CA VAL A 173 14.96 -15.29 16.95
C VAL A 173 14.33 -15.85 15.67
N TYR A 174 13.01 -15.73 15.50
CA TYR A 174 12.26 -16.33 14.40
C TYR A 174 11.66 -15.36 13.39
N SER A 175 11.69 -14.04 13.63
CA SER A 175 11.00 -13.00 12.83
C SER A 175 11.89 -11.80 12.51
N GLU A 176 13.21 -12.02 12.51
CA GLU A 176 14.21 -10.95 12.64
C GLU A 176 14.09 -9.91 11.53
N LEU A 177 13.90 -10.33 10.26
CA LEU A 177 13.84 -9.40 9.14
C LEU A 177 12.55 -8.58 9.13
N GLU A 178 11.39 -9.24 9.19
CA GLU A 178 10.08 -8.58 9.18
C GLU A 178 9.94 -7.62 10.36
N ALA A 179 10.31 -8.06 11.56
CA ALA A 179 10.21 -7.24 12.75
C ALA A 179 11.23 -6.07 12.75
N GLN A 180 12.44 -6.26 12.21
CA GLN A 180 13.38 -5.15 11.99
C GLN A 180 12.82 -4.13 10.98
N ILE A 181 12.24 -4.59 9.87
CA ILE A 181 11.61 -3.71 8.88
C ILE A 181 10.50 -2.88 9.55
N VAL A 182 9.62 -3.52 10.31
CA VAL A 182 8.53 -2.83 11.04
C VAL A 182 9.08 -1.76 11.98
N ARG A 183 10.02 -2.10 12.87
CA ARG A 183 10.58 -1.14 13.85
C ARG A 183 11.34 0.02 13.20
N ASN A 184 12.14 -0.27 12.17
CA ASN A 184 12.89 0.76 11.46
C ASN A 184 11.94 1.69 10.70
N THR A 185 10.84 1.15 10.17
CA THR A 185 9.78 1.93 9.54
C THR A 185 9.12 2.86 10.54
N ASP A 186 8.68 2.35 11.69
CA ASP A 186 8.02 3.17 12.72
C ASP A 186 8.96 4.28 13.23
N THR A 187 10.25 3.96 13.41
CA THR A 187 11.29 4.94 13.77
C THR A 187 11.43 6.03 12.71
N LEU A 188 11.54 5.64 11.43
CA LEU A 188 11.68 6.57 10.32
C LEU A 188 10.46 7.47 10.17
N LEU A 189 9.24 6.91 10.23
CA LEU A 189 7.99 7.67 10.15
C LEU A 189 7.89 8.71 11.28
N ASN A 190 8.30 8.35 12.50
CA ASN A 190 8.35 9.30 13.62
C ASN A 190 9.34 10.44 13.38
N VAL A 191 10.57 10.13 12.95
CA VAL A 191 11.58 11.16 12.65
C VAL A 191 11.11 12.06 11.52
N MET A 192 10.50 11.52 10.47
CA MET A 192 9.92 12.30 9.38
C MET A 192 8.78 13.21 9.86
N GLY A 193 7.92 12.73 10.76
CA GLY A 193 6.86 13.54 11.35
C GLY A 193 7.40 14.71 12.19
N VAL A 194 8.48 14.51 12.94
CA VAL A 194 9.17 15.58 13.67
C VAL A 194 9.86 16.54 12.70
N PHE A 195 10.52 16.02 11.66
CA PHE A 195 11.16 16.83 10.62
C PHE A 195 10.14 17.76 9.94
N ALA A 196 9.01 17.23 9.50
CA ALA A 196 7.94 17.98 8.85
C ALA A 196 7.36 19.12 9.72
N LYS A 197 7.29 18.92 11.04
CA LYS A 197 6.75 19.92 11.98
C LYS A 197 7.77 20.95 12.43
N SER A 198 9.07 20.65 12.36
CA SER A 198 10.14 21.47 12.94
C SER A 198 10.88 22.36 11.94
N ARG A 199 10.61 22.19 10.64
CA ARG A 199 11.28 22.93 9.55
C ARG A 199 10.24 23.72 8.76
N GLU A 200 10.64 24.91 8.32
CA GLU A 200 9.83 25.70 7.39
C GLU A 200 9.82 25.04 6.00
N GLY A 201 8.64 24.93 5.41
CA GLY A 201 8.42 24.31 4.11
C GLY A 201 6.92 24.28 3.79
N SER A 202 6.58 24.45 2.52
CA SER A 202 5.20 24.44 2.04
C SER A 202 4.97 23.44 0.90
N ASP A 203 5.85 22.43 0.79
CA ASP A 203 5.71 21.39 -0.21
C ASP A 203 4.72 20.30 0.24
N ASP A 204 3.93 19.79 -0.71
CA ASP A 204 2.99 18.69 -0.46
C ASP A 204 3.69 17.34 -0.28
N VAL A 205 4.99 17.25 -0.57
CA VAL A 205 5.76 16.00 -0.56
C VAL A 205 6.05 15.57 0.88
N THR A 206 6.55 16.48 1.71
CA THR A 206 6.93 16.25 3.10
C THR A 206 5.81 15.62 3.96
N PRO A 207 4.56 16.12 3.93
CA PRO A 207 3.46 15.47 4.66
C PRO A 207 2.98 14.16 4.02
N THR A 208 3.11 14.00 2.70
CA THR A 208 2.60 12.83 1.96
C THR A 208 3.57 11.64 1.97
N LEU A 209 4.88 11.89 1.99
CA LEU A 209 5.92 10.88 1.87
C LEU A 209 5.86 9.81 2.98
N PRO A 210 5.65 10.13 4.29
CA PRO A 210 5.50 9.12 5.32
C PRO A 210 4.35 8.16 5.05
N ILE A 211 3.22 8.67 4.52
CA ILE A 211 2.06 7.86 4.16
C ILE A 211 2.46 6.88 3.06
N LYS A 212 3.04 7.36 1.95
CA LYS A 212 3.43 6.51 0.82
C LYS A 212 4.49 5.48 1.19
N LEU A 213 5.48 5.87 2.01
CA LEU A 213 6.53 4.97 2.45
C LEU A 213 5.98 3.83 3.31
N ARG A 214 5.12 4.16 4.28
CA ARG A 214 4.40 3.16 5.09
C ARG A 214 3.64 2.18 4.19
N GLN A 215 2.85 2.70 3.26
CA GLN A 215 2.06 1.87 2.35
C GLN A 215 2.96 0.89 1.58
N LEU A 216 4.04 1.38 0.96
CA LEU A 216 4.96 0.55 0.19
C LEU A 216 5.63 -0.54 1.03
N ILE A 217 6.11 -0.19 2.22
CA ILE A 217 6.79 -1.16 3.09
C ILE A 217 5.82 -2.25 3.55
N TYR A 218 4.64 -1.89 4.01
CA TYR A 218 3.65 -2.87 4.44
C TYR A 218 3.08 -3.69 3.27
N SER A 219 3.00 -3.14 2.05
CA SER A 219 2.68 -3.93 0.84
C SER A 219 3.79 -4.95 0.51
N VAL A 220 5.07 -4.62 0.73
CA VAL A 220 6.17 -5.58 0.56
C VAL A 220 6.09 -6.68 1.61
N LEU A 221 5.83 -6.32 2.87
CA LEU A 221 5.66 -7.28 3.97
C LEU A 221 4.44 -8.18 3.75
N ASP A 222 3.32 -7.67 3.25
CA ASP A 222 2.16 -8.50 2.92
C ASP A 222 2.47 -9.53 1.82
N ASN A 223 3.23 -9.12 0.81
CA ASN A 223 3.58 -9.97 -0.32
C ASN A 223 4.66 -11.02 0.01
N ARG A 224 5.61 -10.71 0.88
CA ARG A 224 6.82 -11.52 1.11
C ARG A 224 7.03 -11.95 2.55
N GLY A 225 6.58 -11.15 3.51
CA GLY A 225 6.80 -11.37 4.93
C GLY A 225 6.19 -12.70 5.37
N PHE A 226 6.97 -13.48 6.10
CA PHE A 226 6.57 -14.78 6.64
C PHE A 226 6.12 -15.83 5.60
N ASN A 227 6.47 -15.64 4.32
CA ASN A 227 6.32 -16.70 3.33
C ASN A 227 7.33 -17.83 3.59
N PRO A 228 7.11 -19.03 3.02
CA PRO A 228 8.08 -20.12 3.07
C PRO A 228 9.47 -19.68 2.57
N ILE A 229 10.51 -20.14 3.27
CA ILE A 229 11.92 -19.82 3.01
C ILE A 229 12.46 -20.79 1.97
N ALA A 230 13.11 -20.28 0.93
CA ALA A 230 13.76 -21.11 -0.08
C ALA A 230 15.04 -21.75 0.48
N SER A 231 15.18 -23.07 0.35
CA SER A 231 16.36 -23.86 0.65
C SER A 231 16.80 -24.67 -0.58
N PRO A 232 18.04 -25.20 -0.61
CA PRO A 232 18.50 -26.06 -1.70
C PRO A 232 17.61 -27.31 -1.93
N GLU A 233 16.96 -27.82 -0.88
CA GLU A 233 16.11 -29.01 -0.90
C GLU A 233 14.62 -28.70 -1.15
N GLY A 234 14.22 -27.42 -1.24
CA GLY A 234 12.83 -27.01 -1.46
C GLY A 234 12.45 -25.72 -0.73
N THR A 235 11.22 -25.66 -0.24
CA THR A 235 10.76 -24.54 0.61
C THR A 235 10.45 -25.04 2.01
N ILE A 236 10.97 -24.35 3.03
CA ILE A 236 10.73 -24.65 4.43
C ILE A 236 9.74 -23.63 4.99
N GLU A 237 8.81 -24.08 5.83
CA GLU A 237 7.86 -23.19 6.50
C GLU A 237 8.58 -22.13 7.33
N HIS A 238 8.02 -20.92 7.39
CA HIS A 238 8.65 -19.85 8.15
C HIS A 238 8.59 -20.17 9.66
N PRO A 239 9.71 -20.15 10.41
CA PRO A 239 9.73 -20.59 11.81
C PRO A 239 8.75 -19.83 12.71
N PHE A 240 8.57 -18.53 12.45
CA PHE A 240 7.56 -17.74 13.17
C PHE A 240 6.12 -18.21 12.89
N ILE A 241 5.79 -18.62 11.66
CA ILE A 241 4.47 -19.16 11.35
C ILE A 241 4.24 -20.47 12.08
N SER A 242 5.23 -21.36 12.11
CA SER A 242 5.15 -22.60 12.90
C SER A 242 4.95 -22.33 14.40
N ARG A 243 5.62 -21.31 14.94
CA ARG A 243 5.42 -20.86 16.34
C ARG A 243 3.98 -20.43 16.59
N ILE A 244 3.43 -19.57 15.74
CA ILE A 244 2.05 -19.09 15.89
C ILE A 244 1.06 -20.24 15.70
N GLN A 245 1.32 -21.16 14.78
CA GLN A 245 0.52 -22.37 14.59
C GLN A 245 0.42 -23.17 15.89
N GLU A 246 1.54 -23.47 16.55
CA GLU A 246 1.57 -24.18 17.84
C GLU A 246 0.75 -23.44 18.91
N VAL A 247 0.89 -22.11 18.96
CA VAL A 247 0.15 -21.25 19.89
C VAL A 247 -1.35 -21.33 19.64
N LEU A 248 -1.81 -21.22 18.39
CA LEU A 248 -3.23 -21.31 18.02
C LEU A 248 -3.83 -22.68 18.37
N ILE A 249 -3.12 -23.76 18.05
CA ILE A 249 -3.53 -25.13 18.37
C ILE A 249 -3.64 -25.30 19.89
N HIS A 250 -2.63 -24.83 20.63
CA HIS A 250 -2.65 -24.86 22.08
C HIS A 250 -3.85 -24.12 22.66
N MET A 251 -4.11 -22.89 22.20
CA MET A 251 -5.24 -22.07 22.65
C MET A 251 -6.60 -22.76 22.42
N ALA A 252 -6.80 -23.37 21.25
CA ALA A 252 -8.03 -24.13 20.98
C ALA A 252 -8.14 -25.36 21.89
N ASN A 253 -7.06 -26.13 22.02
CA ASN A 253 -7.03 -27.37 22.79
C ASN A 253 -7.03 -27.15 24.31
N MET A 254 -6.91 -25.90 24.76
CA MET A 254 -7.18 -25.57 26.15
C MET A 254 -8.63 -25.89 26.54
N PHE A 255 -9.58 -25.81 25.60
CA PHE A 255 -11.01 -25.94 25.89
C PHE A 255 -11.66 -27.21 25.32
N ARG A 256 -11.03 -27.85 24.33
CA ARG A 256 -11.53 -29.04 23.66
C ARG A 256 -10.45 -30.10 23.44
N ILE A 257 -10.86 -31.35 23.30
CA ILE A 257 -10.04 -32.46 22.82
C ILE A 257 -10.59 -32.89 21.47
N VAL A 258 -9.73 -32.98 20.46
CA VAL A 258 -10.08 -33.50 19.13
C VAL A 258 -9.94 -35.02 19.17
N ILE A 259 -11.05 -35.74 19.00
CA ILE A 259 -11.08 -37.21 19.09
C ILE A 259 -10.73 -37.83 17.72
N GLU A 260 -11.23 -37.23 16.64
CA GLU A 260 -11.12 -37.75 15.28
C GLU A 260 -9.76 -37.39 14.64
N PRO A 261 -8.88 -38.37 14.32
CA PRO A 261 -7.53 -38.10 13.83
C PRO A 261 -7.49 -37.33 12.51
N THR A 262 -8.44 -37.60 11.60
CA THR A 262 -8.53 -36.91 10.30
C THR A 262 -8.81 -35.42 10.46
N LYS A 263 -9.61 -35.04 11.48
CA LYS A 263 -9.85 -33.64 11.82
C LYS A 263 -8.64 -32.98 12.43
N MET A 264 -7.83 -33.70 13.22
CA MET A 264 -6.63 -33.15 13.83
C MET A 264 -5.68 -32.59 12.79
N LYS A 265 -5.40 -33.35 11.71
CA LYS A 265 -4.59 -32.87 10.59
C LYS A 265 -5.20 -31.66 9.88
N SER A 266 -6.52 -31.66 9.67
CA SER A 266 -7.22 -30.52 9.09
C SER A 266 -7.08 -29.24 9.94
N PHE A 267 -7.04 -29.36 11.28
CA PHE A 267 -6.80 -28.23 12.17
C PHE A 267 -5.36 -27.74 12.07
N ASP A 268 -4.37 -28.63 11.94
CA ASP A 268 -2.97 -28.23 11.77
C ASP A 268 -2.77 -27.38 10.52
N ASP A 269 -3.34 -27.82 9.38
CA ASP A 269 -3.28 -27.08 8.11
C ASP A 269 -4.04 -25.73 8.21
N THR A 270 -5.20 -25.73 8.88
CA THR A 270 -5.99 -24.50 9.12
C THR A 270 -5.25 -23.52 10.02
N ALA A 271 -4.53 -24.00 11.05
CA ALA A 271 -3.78 -23.17 11.97
C ALA A 271 -2.63 -22.42 11.27
N ILE A 272 -1.95 -23.07 10.31
CA ILE A 272 -0.92 -22.43 9.47
C ILE A 272 -1.54 -21.28 8.66
N LYS A 273 -2.68 -21.53 8.03
CA LYS A 273 -3.38 -20.50 7.25
C LYS A 273 -3.84 -19.34 8.14
N LEU A 274 -4.45 -19.64 9.28
CA LEU A 274 -4.88 -18.64 10.27
C LEU A 274 -3.72 -17.79 10.78
N ALA A 275 -2.57 -18.39 11.09
CA ALA A 275 -1.39 -17.66 11.52
C ALA A 275 -0.99 -16.60 10.50
N ARG A 276 -0.92 -16.96 9.21
CA ARG A 276 -0.61 -16.02 8.13
C ARG A 276 -1.69 -14.97 7.95
N ASP A 277 -2.96 -15.36 7.91
CA ASP A 277 -4.07 -14.43 7.69
C ASP A 277 -4.16 -13.39 8.82
N ILE A 278 -3.99 -13.80 10.08
CA ILE A 278 -3.95 -12.89 11.24
C ILE A 278 -2.80 -11.90 11.09
N ILE A 279 -1.59 -12.38 10.79
CA ILE A 279 -0.43 -11.49 10.62
C ILE A 279 -0.66 -10.51 9.47
N LYS A 280 -1.01 -11.01 8.29
CA LYS A 280 -1.21 -10.19 7.09
C LYS A 280 -2.29 -9.14 7.29
N ILE A 281 -3.44 -9.52 7.83
CA ILE A 281 -4.55 -8.59 8.04
C ILE A 281 -4.17 -7.56 9.11
N PHE A 282 -3.91 -8.00 10.34
CA PHE A 282 -3.83 -7.09 11.49
C PHE A 282 -2.52 -6.30 11.55
N PHE A 283 -1.41 -6.85 11.04
CA PHE A 283 -0.09 -6.24 11.19
C PHE A 283 0.39 -5.55 9.92
N PHE A 284 -0.09 -5.96 8.74
CA PHE A 284 0.37 -5.42 7.47
C PHE A 284 -0.71 -4.65 6.70
N ARG A 285 -1.79 -5.30 6.25
CA ARG A 285 -2.74 -4.73 5.28
C ARG A 285 -3.61 -3.61 5.85
N LEU A 286 -3.96 -3.67 7.14
CA LEU A 286 -4.58 -2.52 7.81
C LEU A 286 -3.67 -1.28 7.84
N LYS A 287 -2.34 -1.50 7.81
CA LYS A 287 -1.32 -0.47 7.69
C LYS A 287 -0.91 -0.17 6.25
N VAL A 288 -1.58 -0.71 5.23
CA VAL A 288 -1.43 -0.29 3.82
C VAL A 288 -2.49 0.75 3.44
N GLN A 289 -3.58 0.86 4.20
CA GLN A 289 -4.64 1.82 3.92
C GLN A 289 -4.13 3.26 4.03
N GLU A 290 -4.60 4.17 3.17
CA GLU A 290 -4.14 5.58 3.14
C GLU A 290 -4.28 6.23 4.52
N GLN A 291 -5.45 6.05 5.13
CA GLN A 291 -5.65 6.26 6.55
C GLN A 291 -5.61 4.90 7.24
N MET A 292 -4.78 4.78 8.27
CA MET A 292 -4.63 3.54 9.01
C MET A 292 -5.95 3.18 9.67
N ALA A 293 -6.31 1.89 9.63
CA ALA A 293 -7.39 1.41 10.46
C ALA A 293 -7.03 1.59 11.94
N GLY A 294 -8.05 1.87 12.76
CA GLY A 294 -7.89 1.87 14.20
C GLY A 294 -7.62 0.45 14.72
N PRO A 295 -7.26 0.32 16.01
CA PRO A 295 -7.16 -0.99 16.65
C PRO A 295 -8.51 -1.73 16.58
N PRO A 296 -8.51 -3.07 16.59
CA PRO A 296 -9.75 -3.85 16.60
C PRO A 296 -10.61 -3.49 17.81
N VAL A 297 -11.90 -3.21 17.57
CA VAL A 297 -12.83 -2.80 18.62
C VAL A 297 -13.72 -3.98 19.00
N TRP A 298 -13.62 -4.39 20.26
CA TRP A 298 -14.43 -5.46 20.82
C TRP A 298 -15.60 -4.86 21.59
N PHE A 299 -16.80 -5.34 21.31
CA PHE A 299 -17.98 -4.99 22.10
C PHE A 299 -18.09 -5.90 23.31
N GLU A 300 -18.36 -5.29 24.45
CA GLU A 300 -18.40 -5.94 25.74
C GLU A 300 -19.80 -6.46 26.05
N TYR A 301 -19.87 -7.38 27.01
CA TYR A 301 -21.14 -7.88 27.51
C TYR A 301 -22.02 -6.73 28.01
N ASN A 302 -23.30 -6.77 27.63
CA ASN A 302 -24.33 -5.74 27.86
C ASN A 302 -24.21 -4.45 27.03
N ASP A 303 -23.25 -4.34 26.11
CA ASP A 303 -23.27 -3.22 25.16
C ASP A 303 -24.55 -3.25 24.33
N ARG A 304 -25.13 -2.08 24.05
CA ARG A 304 -26.33 -2.00 23.20
C ARG A 304 -25.95 -2.39 21.78
N VAL A 305 -26.81 -3.19 21.15
CA VAL A 305 -26.61 -3.58 19.75
C VAL A 305 -26.76 -2.34 18.87
N ASN A 306 -25.74 -2.08 18.04
CA ASN A 306 -25.77 -1.04 17.02
C ASN A 306 -25.66 -1.70 15.64
N PRO A 307 -26.74 -1.75 14.83
CA PRO A 307 -26.73 -2.42 13.53
C PRO A 307 -25.81 -1.75 12.49
N ASP A 308 -25.39 -0.50 12.70
CA ASP A 308 -24.43 0.16 11.81
C ASP A 308 -23.01 -0.37 12.01
N LEU A 309 -22.69 -0.81 13.23
CA LEU A 309 -21.35 -1.25 13.63
C LEU A 309 -21.24 -2.77 13.84
N MET A 310 -22.37 -3.44 14.04
CA MET A 310 -22.45 -4.85 14.41
C MET A 310 -23.31 -5.65 13.42
N GLU A 311 -23.01 -6.93 13.33
CA GLU A 311 -23.78 -7.94 12.63
C GLU A 311 -23.90 -9.20 13.49
N GLY A 312 -24.91 -10.04 13.22
CA GLY A 312 -25.17 -11.24 13.98
C GLY A 312 -26.56 -11.81 13.67
N ALA A 313 -26.99 -12.79 14.47
CA ALA A 313 -28.31 -13.39 14.34
C ALA A 313 -29.41 -12.50 14.95
N PHE A 314 -29.60 -11.31 14.41
CA PHE A 314 -30.66 -10.37 14.80
C PHE A 314 -31.15 -9.56 13.60
N ASP A 315 -32.39 -9.07 13.68
CA ASP A 315 -32.95 -8.16 12.69
C ASP A 315 -32.48 -6.72 13.00
N PRO A 316 -31.76 -6.05 12.07
CA PRO A 316 -31.36 -4.65 12.24
C PRO A 316 -32.51 -3.70 12.56
N GLY A 317 -33.72 -3.96 12.05
CA GLY A 317 -34.91 -3.14 12.33
C GLY A 317 -35.52 -3.34 13.73
N HIS A 318 -35.21 -4.46 14.37
CA HIS A 318 -35.84 -4.91 15.62
C HIS A 318 -34.79 -5.40 16.63
N CYS A 319 -33.85 -4.51 16.97
CA CYS A 319 -32.75 -4.78 17.90
C CYS A 319 -32.62 -3.79 19.06
N GLN A 320 -33.62 -2.93 19.30
CA GLN A 320 -33.56 -1.88 20.34
C GLN A 320 -33.49 -2.45 21.76
N ASP A 321 -34.05 -3.64 21.98
CA ASP A 321 -34.03 -4.40 23.22
C ASP A 321 -32.85 -5.41 23.29
N ALA A 322 -32.04 -5.48 22.24
CA ALA A 322 -30.92 -6.40 22.16
C ALA A 322 -29.63 -5.80 22.72
N VAL A 323 -28.92 -6.62 23.49
CA VAL A 323 -27.58 -6.30 23.98
C VAL A 323 -26.61 -7.41 23.63
N VAL A 324 -25.34 -7.07 23.53
CA VAL A 324 -24.26 -8.00 23.23
C VAL A 324 -24.13 -9.00 24.38
N GLN A 325 -24.22 -10.29 24.03
CA GLN A 325 -23.87 -11.39 24.91
C GLN A 325 -22.38 -11.72 24.77
N ILE A 326 -21.87 -11.80 23.54
CA ILE A 326 -20.44 -11.90 23.25
C ILE A 326 -20.12 -11.42 21.83
N CYS A 327 -19.01 -10.70 21.68
CA CYS A 327 -18.43 -10.31 20.39
C CYS A 327 -17.44 -11.37 19.91
N THR A 328 -17.72 -12.07 18.82
CA THR A 328 -16.85 -13.16 18.31
C THR A 328 -15.77 -12.69 17.36
N PHE A 329 -15.99 -11.55 16.71
CA PHE A 329 -15.04 -10.91 15.82
C PHE A 329 -15.15 -9.39 15.96
N PRO A 330 -14.04 -8.64 16.03
CA PRO A 330 -14.06 -7.22 16.35
C PRO A 330 -14.55 -6.37 15.17
N LEU A 331 -15.00 -5.16 15.47
CA LEU A 331 -15.18 -4.11 14.48
C LEU A 331 -13.81 -3.65 13.99
N ILE A 332 -13.65 -3.57 12.66
CA ILE A 332 -12.45 -3.03 12.02
C ILE A 332 -12.89 -1.85 11.16
N CYS A 333 -12.39 -0.66 11.49
CA CYS A 333 -12.74 0.56 10.77
C CYS A 333 -11.61 1.59 10.74
N ILE A 334 -11.73 2.54 9.82
CA ILE A 334 -10.90 3.73 9.70
C ILE A 334 -11.70 4.90 10.28
N ASN A 335 -11.05 5.74 11.10
CA ASN A 335 -11.64 6.90 11.78
C ASN A 335 -12.94 6.60 12.54
N LEU A 336 -12.88 5.72 13.54
CA LEU A 336 -14.06 5.43 14.36
C LEU A 336 -14.70 6.70 14.92
N GLU A 337 -13.93 7.65 15.42
CA GLU A 337 -14.46 8.85 16.09
C GLU A 337 -15.12 9.90 15.16
N ASN A 338 -14.97 9.77 13.84
CA ASN A 338 -15.51 10.74 12.87
C ASN A 338 -16.53 10.07 11.96
N ASP A 339 -17.83 10.25 12.24
CA ASP A 339 -18.92 9.63 11.48
C ASP A 339 -18.84 9.91 9.96
N GLU A 340 -18.47 11.12 9.55
CA GLU A 340 -18.38 11.50 8.13
C GLU A 340 -17.22 10.83 7.39
N LYS A 341 -16.11 10.58 8.09
CA LYS A 341 -14.90 9.95 7.55
C LYS A 341 -14.77 8.48 7.94
N ARG A 342 -15.76 7.93 8.65
CA ARG A 342 -15.75 6.56 9.15
C ARG A 342 -15.89 5.61 7.98
N LYS A 343 -14.94 4.69 7.83
CA LYS A 343 -15.02 3.63 6.84
C LYS A 343 -14.98 2.28 7.53
N ILE A 344 -16.11 1.57 7.49
CA ILE A 344 -16.20 0.21 8.04
C ILE A 344 -15.55 -0.76 7.05
N LEU A 345 -14.49 -1.41 7.52
CA LEU A 345 -13.82 -2.50 6.81
C LEU A 345 -14.55 -3.81 7.10
N SER A 346 -14.87 -4.07 8.36
CA SER A 346 -15.69 -5.21 8.77
C SER A 346 -16.48 -4.86 10.03
N LYS A 347 -17.77 -5.21 10.07
CA LYS A 347 -18.61 -5.05 11.26
C LYS A 347 -18.20 -6.05 12.34
N ALA A 348 -18.43 -5.71 13.60
CA ALA A 348 -18.26 -6.69 14.67
C ALA A 348 -19.30 -7.81 14.55
N ASN A 349 -18.90 -9.05 14.76
CA ASN A 349 -19.83 -10.17 14.82
C ASN A 349 -20.23 -10.42 16.26
N VAL A 350 -21.52 -10.39 16.57
CA VAL A 350 -22.03 -10.50 17.94
C VAL A 350 -23.12 -11.56 18.08
N HIS A 351 -23.06 -12.29 19.19
CA HIS A 351 -24.23 -12.99 19.73
C HIS A 351 -24.97 -12.04 20.65
N ILE A 352 -26.29 -12.03 20.55
CA ILE A 352 -27.14 -11.11 21.30
C ILE A 352 -27.98 -11.85 22.34
N LYS A 353 -28.39 -11.11 23.36
CA LYS A 353 -29.50 -11.48 24.24
C LYS A 353 -30.48 -10.32 24.26
N ARG A 354 -31.78 -10.63 24.34
CA ARG A 354 -32.82 -9.61 24.49
C ARG A 354 -33.05 -9.32 25.96
N LEU A 355 -33.23 -8.05 26.29
CA LEU A 355 -33.65 -7.63 27.62
C LEU A 355 -35.11 -8.05 27.80
N SER A 356 -35.38 -8.89 28.79
CA SER A 356 -36.75 -9.16 29.21
C SER A 356 -37.35 -7.85 29.71
N ILE A 357 -38.36 -7.33 29.00
CA ILE A 357 -39.14 -6.15 29.40
C ILE A 357 -40.15 -6.55 30.47
#